data_AF-I1D8E8-F1
#
_entry.id   AF-I1D8E8-F1
#
_cell.length_a   1.000
_cell.length_b   1.000
_cell.length_c   1.000
_cell.angle_alpha   90.00
_cell.angle_beta   90.00
_cell.angle_gamma   90.00
#
_symmetry.space_group_name_H-M   'P 1'
#
loop_
_entity.id
_entity.type
_entity.pdbx_description
1 polymer ?
#
loop_
_entity_poly.entity_id
_entity_poly.type
_entity_poly.pdbx_seq_one_letter_code
_entity_poly.pdbx_strand_id
1 'polypeptide(L)'
;MHHSIRRAAVLAIAWLAGQAGHHIGDYLVQRDCDAQRKQQHTGEGRRALANHAVSYGITQAVTRALAYRVAGLRVPARAQLAAAVVETIAHAAIDDGRLLRRFAHGTGKGGFHG
;
A
#
# COMPACT_ATOMS: atom_id res chain seq x y z
N MET A 1 18.54 15.30 -21.76
CA MET A 1 17.84 16.07 -20.70
C MET A 1 16.36 15.70 -20.55
N HIS A 2 15.56 15.60 -21.62
CA HIS A 2 14.10 15.33 -21.54
C HIS A 2 13.69 14.00 -20.87
N HIS A 3 14.48 12.93 -21.03
CA HIS A 3 14.15 11.63 -20.42
C HIS A 3 14.32 11.62 -18.89
N SER A 4 15.32 12.31 -18.36
CA SER A 4 15.57 12.38 -16.92
C SER A 4 14.46 13.14 -16.19
N ILE A 5 14.00 14.26 -16.76
CA ILE A 5 12.87 15.04 -16.24
C ILE A 5 11.59 14.22 -16.25
N ARG A 6 11.30 13.49 -17.33
CA ARG A 6 10.12 12.61 -17.40
C ARG A 6 10.18 11.50 -16.34
N ARG A 7 11.34 10.87 -16.14
CA ARG A 7 11.51 9.83 -15.11
C ARG A 7 11.28 10.41 -13.71
N ALA A 8 11.87 11.57 -13.42
CA ALA A 8 11.66 12.26 -12.16
C ALA A 8 10.18 12.60 -11.92
N ALA A 9 9.48 13.12 -12.95
CA ALA A 9 8.05 13.42 -12.87
C ALA A 9 7.21 12.16 -12.61
N VAL A 10 7.50 11.05 -13.29
CA VAL A 10 6.80 9.77 -13.04
C VAL A 10 7.01 9.30 -11.61
N LEU A 11 8.24 9.34 -11.10
CA LEU A 11 8.54 8.95 -9.72
C LEU A 11 7.85 9.85 -8.70
N ALA A 12 7.88 11.17 -8.90
CA ALA A 12 7.24 12.13 -8.00
C ALA A 12 5.72 11.94 -7.94
N ILE A 13 5.06 11.80 -9.11
CA ILE A 13 3.62 11.55 -9.17
C ILE A 13 3.27 10.18 -8.60
N ALA A 14 4.07 9.14 -8.86
CA ALA A 14 3.86 7.81 -8.30
C ALA A 14 3.92 7.82 -6.76
N TRP A 15 4.84 8.60 -6.19
CA TRP A 15 5.00 8.77 -4.74
C TRP A 15 3.82 9.51 -4.12
N LEU A 16 3.48 10.70 -4.65
CA LEU A 16 2.36 11.50 -4.15
C LEU A 16 1.03 10.74 -4.22
N ALA A 17 0.75 10.12 -5.37
CA ALA A 17 -0.44 9.31 -5.55
C ALA A 17 -0.42 8.05 -4.67
N GLY A 18 0.76 7.48 -4.42
CA GLY A 18 0.95 6.37 -3.49
C GLY A 18 0.57 6.73 -2.06
N GLN A 19 1.07 7.86 -1.56
CA GLN A 19 0.73 8.35 -0.21
C GLN A 19 -0.75 8.69 -0.08
N ALA A 20 -1.33 9.36 -1.08
CA ALA A 20 -2.77 9.64 -1.10
C ALA A 20 -3.59 8.34 -1.13
N GLY A 21 -3.22 7.40 -2.00
CA GLY A 21 -3.87 6.09 -2.11
C GLY A 21 -3.77 5.28 -0.81
N HIS A 22 -2.65 5.40 -0.10
CA HIS A 22 -2.44 4.73 1.18
C HIS A 22 -3.40 5.27 2.24
N HIS A 23 -3.48 6.60 2.40
CA HIS A 23 -4.41 7.21 3.36
C HIS A 23 -5.88 6.93 3.02
N ILE A 24 -6.25 7.00 1.73
CA ILE A 24 -7.61 6.64 1.29
C ILE A 24 -7.88 5.16 1.60
N GLY A 25 -6.92 4.28 1.28
CA GLY A 25 -7.01 2.85 1.50
C GLY A 25 -7.24 2.52 2.97
N ASP A 26 -6.39 3.03 3.86
CA ASP A 26 -6.39 2.66 5.27
C ASP A 26 -7.44 3.41 6.11
N TYR A 27 -7.80 4.66 5.76
CA TYR A 27 -8.69 5.47 6.59
C TYR A 27 -10.11 5.63 6.04
N LEU A 28 -10.32 5.46 4.73
CA LEU A 28 -11.64 5.68 4.11
C LEU A 28 -12.24 4.39 3.53
N VAL A 29 -11.42 3.56 2.89
CA VAL A 29 -11.89 2.35 2.19
C VAL A 29 -11.87 1.13 3.10
N GLN A 30 -10.85 1.01 3.96
CA GLN A 30 -10.72 -0.07 4.91
C GLN A 30 -11.94 -0.12 5.84
N ARG A 31 -12.51 -1.31 6.00
CA ARG A 31 -13.61 -1.53 6.94
C ARG A 31 -13.04 -1.65 8.35
N ASP A 32 -13.76 -1.08 9.32
CA ASP A 32 -13.36 -1.16 10.73
C ASP A 32 -13.16 -2.61 11.21
N CYS A 33 -14.07 -3.52 10.84
CA CYS A 33 -13.94 -4.93 11.23
C CYS A 33 -12.67 -5.60 10.67
N ASP A 34 -12.18 -5.20 9.49
CA ASP A 34 -10.92 -5.69 8.97
C ASP A 34 -9.75 -5.07 9.76
N ALA A 35 -9.83 -3.79 10.11
CA ALA A 35 -8.82 -3.09 10.92
C ALA A 35 -8.59 -3.73 12.28
N GLN A 36 -9.67 -4.04 13.00
CA GLN A 36 -9.62 -4.65 14.33
C GLN A 36 -9.08 -6.08 14.31
N ARG A 37 -9.13 -6.77 13.15
CA ARG A 37 -8.92 -8.22 13.05
C ARG A 37 -7.74 -8.64 12.18
N LYS A 38 -7.25 -7.82 11.25
CA LYS A 38 -6.21 -8.20 10.26
C LYS A 38 -4.91 -8.72 10.86
N GLN A 39 -4.62 -8.35 12.11
CA GLN A 39 -3.44 -8.80 12.86
C GLN A 39 -3.69 -10.04 13.73
N GLN A 40 -4.93 -10.53 13.80
CA GLN A 40 -5.26 -11.76 14.51
C GLN A 40 -4.84 -12.95 13.64
N HIS A 41 -3.95 -13.81 14.12
CA HIS A 41 -3.49 -14.98 13.32
C HIS A 41 -4.49 -16.15 13.34
N THR A 42 -5.78 -15.83 13.26
CA THR A 42 -6.92 -16.75 13.19
C THR A 42 -7.42 -16.88 11.74
N GLY A 43 -8.39 -17.77 11.48
CA GLY A 43 -9.03 -17.85 10.16
C GLY A 43 -9.75 -16.56 9.77
N GLU A 44 -10.39 -15.92 10.76
CA GLU A 44 -11.05 -14.62 10.59
C GLU A 44 -10.05 -13.50 10.28
N GLY A 45 -8.96 -13.41 11.04
CA GLY A 45 -7.96 -12.37 10.81
C GLY A 45 -7.22 -12.53 9.48
N ARG A 46 -6.98 -13.76 9.01
CA ARG A 46 -6.50 -14.01 7.65
C ARG A 46 -7.46 -13.50 6.58
N ARG A 47 -8.76 -13.68 6.79
CA ARG A 47 -9.79 -13.14 5.88
C ARG A 47 -9.83 -11.62 5.93
N ALA A 48 -9.76 -11.03 7.12
CA ALA A 48 -9.69 -9.59 7.31
C ALA A 48 -8.48 -8.96 6.60
N LEU A 49 -7.29 -9.54 6.78
CA LEU A 49 -6.07 -9.12 6.10
C LEU A 49 -6.19 -9.24 4.58
N ALA A 50 -6.75 -10.35 4.07
CA ALA A 50 -6.94 -10.54 2.64
C ALA A 50 -7.92 -9.53 2.04
N ASN A 51 -9.06 -9.29 2.70
CA ASN A 51 -10.04 -8.29 2.26
C ASN A 51 -9.40 -6.91 2.17
N HIS A 52 -8.68 -6.51 3.24
CA HIS A 52 -7.99 -5.23 3.30
C HIS A 52 -6.90 -5.11 2.22
N ALA A 53 -6.06 -6.13 2.06
CA ALA A 53 -5.01 -6.12 1.06
C ALA A 53 -5.59 -5.96 -0.36
N VAL A 54 -6.69 -6.65 -0.67
CA VAL A 54 -7.37 -6.52 -1.97
C VAL A 54 -7.94 -5.12 -2.17
N SER A 55 -8.69 -4.59 -1.19
CA SER A 55 -9.26 -3.24 -1.31
C SER A 55 -8.17 -2.17 -1.42
N TYR A 56 -7.11 -2.29 -0.60
CA TYR A 56 -5.95 -1.41 -0.63
C TYR A 56 -5.25 -1.44 -2.00
N GLY A 57 -4.98 -2.63 -2.53
CA GLY A 57 -4.33 -2.79 -3.83
C GLY A 57 -5.14 -2.18 -4.98
N ILE A 58 -6.47 -2.34 -4.96
CA ILE A 58 -7.38 -1.71 -5.92
C ILE A 58 -7.34 -0.19 -5.76
N THR A 59 -7.43 0.34 -4.54
CA THR A 59 -7.35 1.78 -4.26
C THR A 59 -6.02 2.36 -4.76
N GLN A 60 -4.91 1.70 -4.49
CA GLN A 60 -3.59 2.13 -4.95
C GLN A 60 -3.49 2.17 -6.49
N ALA A 61 -3.95 1.11 -7.16
CA ALA A 61 -3.93 1.03 -8.61
C ALA A 61 -4.78 2.14 -9.25
N VAL A 62 -6.00 2.35 -8.74
CA VAL A 62 -6.92 3.39 -9.24
C VAL A 62 -6.35 4.79 -8.99
N THR A 63 -5.91 5.10 -7.78
CA THR A 63 -5.38 6.42 -7.44
C THR A 63 -4.17 6.78 -8.31
N ARG A 64 -3.23 5.83 -8.53
CA ARG A 64 -2.08 6.08 -9.42
C ARG A 64 -2.48 6.21 -10.87
N ALA A 65 -3.38 5.36 -11.37
CA ALA A 65 -3.84 5.45 -12.75
C ALA A 65 -4.51 6.81 -13.04
N LEU A 66 -5.33 7.30 -12.10
CA LEU A 66 -5.95 8.63 -12.18
C LEU A 66 -4.90 9.74 -12.12
N ALA A 67 -3.93 9.66 -11.20
CA ALA A 67 -2.89 10.66 -11.08
C ALA A 67 -2.01 10.76 -12.34
N TYR A 68 -1.63 9.63 -12.94
CA TYR A 68 -0.90 9.62 -14.22
C TYR A 68 -1.73 10.23 -15.34
N ARG A 69 -3.03 9.91 -15.41
CA ARG A 69 -3.95 10.47 -16.42
C ARG A 69 -4.05 11.98 -16.26
N VAL A 70 -4.27 12.49 -15.05
CA VAL A 70 -4.38 13.93 -14.76
C VAL A 70 -3.06 14.66 -15.06
N ALA A 71 -1.91 14.05 -14.74
CA ALA A 71 -0.60 14.63 -15.00
C ALA A 71 -0.15 14.52 -16.48
N GLY A 72 -0.97 13.95 -17.37
CA GLY A 72 -0.61 13.74 -18.78
C GLY A 72 0.54 12.73 -18.97
N LEU A 73 0.81 11.88 -17.98
CA LEU A 73 1.92 10.92 -17.99
C LEU A 73 1.47 9.58 -18.57
N ARG A 74 2.14 9.15 -19.65
CA ARG A 74 1.96 7.79 -20.20
C ARG A 74 2.88 6.80 -19.50
N VAL A 75 2.34 6.07 -18.53
CA VAL A 75 3.00 4.94 -17.86
C VAL A 75 2.38 3.63 -18.37
N PRO A 76 3.16 2.64 -18.84
CA PRO A 76 2.61 1.38 -19.34
C PRO A 76 1.75 0.66 -18.30
N ALA A 77 0.59 0.14 -18.70
CA ALA A 77 -0.35 -0.54 -17.79
C ALA A 77 0.32 -1.70 -17.01
N ARG A 78 1.19 -2.47 -17.67
CA ARG A 78 1.97 -3.53 -17.01
C ARG A 78 2.86 -3.03 -15.86
N ALA A 79 3.42 -1.83 -15.98
CA ALA A 79 4.25 -1.25 -14.94
C ALA A 79 3.40 -0.75 -13.77
N GLN A 80 2.21 -0.19 -14.05
CA GLN A 80 1.24 0.19 -13.03
C GLN A 80 0.76 -1.04 -12.24
N LEU A 81 0.42 -2.12 -12.94
CA LEU A 81 0.00 -3.38 -12.32
C LEU A 81 1.12 -4.01 -11.47
N ALA A 82 2.35 -4.07 -12.01
CA ALA A 82 3.49 -4.59 -11.26
C ALA A 82 3.75 -3.78 -9.98
N ALA A 83 3.69 -2.45 -10.05
CA ALA A 83 3.83 -1.60 -8.88
C ALA A 83 2.73 -1.85 -7.84
N ALA A 84 1.46 -1.93 -8.28
CA ALA A 84 0.33 -2.20 -7.39
C ALA A 84 0.44 -3.57 -6.70
N VAL A 85 0.87 -4.62 -7.42
CA VAL A 85 1.08 -5.96 -6.85
C VAL A 85 2.19 -5.94 -5.80
N VAL A 86 3.36 -5.37 -6.13
CA VAL A 86 4.50 -5.30 -5.19
C VAL A 86 4.12 -4.56 -3.92
N GLU A 87 3.44 -3.42 -4.06
CA GLU A 87 3.03 -2.61 -2.91
C GLU A 87 1.93 -3.29 -2.09
N THR A 88 0.96 -3.95 -2.73
CA THR A 88 -0.09 -4.70 -2.03
C THR A 88 0.52 -5.82 -1.18
N ILE A 89 1.48 -6.57 -1.72
CA ILE A 89 2.18 -7.63 -0.99
C ILE A 89 2.98 -7.05 0.17
N ALA A 90 3.73 -5.97 -0.07
CA ALA A 90 4.51 -5.31 0.98
C ALA A 90 3.61 -4.79 2.12
N HIS A 91 2.51 -4.13 1.76
CA HIS A 91 1.54 -3.61 2.73
C HIS A 91 0.90 -4.75 3.54
N ALA A 92 0.43 -5.81 2.88
CA ALA A 92 -0.13 -6.98 3.55
C ALA A 92 0.87 -7.67 4.50
N ALA A 93 2.15 -7.74 4.12
CA ALA A 93 3.20 -8.31 4.97
C ALA A 93 3.48 -7.47 6.22
N ILE A 94 3.38 -6.14 6.11
CA ILE A 94 3.49 -5.22 7.25
C ILE A 94 2.25 -5.33 8.13
N ASP A 95 1.06 -5.35 7.51
CA ASP A 95 -0.24 -5.41 8.19
C ASP A 95 -0.51 -6.73 8.91
N ASP A 96 0.14 -7.83 8.52
CA ASP A 96 0.16 -9.09 9.29
C ASP A 96 0.78 -8.89 10.70
N GLY A 97 1.61 -7.86 10.87
CA GLY A 97 2.18 -7.43 12.14
C GLY A 97 3.35 -8.28 12.65
N ARG A 98 3.59 -9.50 12.14
CA ARG A 98 4.74 -10.33 12.60
C ARG A 98 6.08 -9.69 12.25
N LEU A 99 6.22 -9.15 11.05
CA LEU A 99 7.44 -8.48 10.61
C LEU A 99 7.73 -7.26 11.50
N LEU A 100 6.70 -6.43 11.73
CA LEU A 100 6.82 -5.23 12.54
C LEU A 100 7.15 -5.55 14.01
N ARG A 101 6.49 -6.56 14.60
CA ARG A 101 6.81 -7.02 15.97
C ARG A 101 8.25 -7.53 16.09
N ARG A 102 8.72 -8.33 15.12
CA ARG A 102 10.12 -8.80 15.10
C ARG A 102 11.11 -7.65 15.02
N PHE A 103 10.86 -6.68 14.14
CA PHE A 103 11.69 -5.49 14.02
C PHE A 103 11.67 -4.65 15.31
N ALA A 104 10.51 -4.46 15.92
CA ALA A 104 10.35 -3.73 17.16
C ALA A 104 11.14 -4.37 18.31
N HIS A 105 11.02 -5.68 18.51
CA HIS A 105 11.79 -6.38 19.54
C HIS A 105 13.29 -6.37 19.25
N GLY A 106 13.71 -6.57 18.00
CA GLY A 106 15.13 -6.55 17.61
C GLY A 106 15.82 -5.18 17.74
N THR A 107 15.04 -4.09 17.79
CA THR A 107 15.57 -2.71 17.89
C THR A 107 15.28 -2.04 19.23
N GLY A 108 14.78 -2.78 20.23
CA GLY A 108 14.44 -2.23 21.54
C GLY A 108 13.16 -1.38 21.57
N LYS A 109 12.38 -1.36 20.47
CA LYS A 109 11.12 -0.61 20.33
C LYS A 109 9.87 -1.41 20.71
N GLY A 110 10.03 -2.53 21.42
CA GLY A 110 8.93 -3.44 21.77
C GLY A 110 7.77 -2.77 22.51
N GLY A 111 8.04 -1.76 23.35
CA GLY A 111 7.02 -1.04 24.12
C GLY A 111 6.02 -0.22 23.29
N PHE A 112 6.30 0.04 22.01
CA PHE A 112 5.37 0.72 21.09
C PHE A 112 4.44 -0.23 20.33
N HIS A 113 4.69 -1.53 20.41
CA HIS A 113 4.05 -2.55 19.58
C HIS A 113 3.58 -3.78 20.38
N GLY A 114 3.46 -3.63 21.71
CA GLY A 114 3.04 -4.66 22.67
C GLY A 114 1.56 -4.62 22.98
#